data_AF-A0A5C5CAK6-F1
#
_entry.id   AF-A0A5C5CAK6-F1
#
_cell.length_a   1.000
_cell.length_b   1.000
_cell.length_c   1.000
_cell.angle_alpha   90.00
_cell.angle_beta   90.00
_cell.angle_gamma   90.00
#
_symmetry.space_group_name_H-M   'P 1'
#
loop_
_entity.id
_entity.type
_entity.pdbx_description
1 polymer ?
#
loop_
_entity_poly.entity_id
_entity_poly.type
_entity_poly.pdbx_seq_one_letter_code
_entity_poly.pdbx_strand_id
1 'polypeptide(L)'
;MANAVAALSPTRTRATWKPGVSDEPLPFYGCGGCSAVFVGVDGGEGPLLSGGGRRPVIELPYAPAPDPVACGGFLERLPAANAADCADSIELSYDVVGGFDANALRVFWKVREAGFEPRWFALKAFTGMQLKYVLPGKRAPIVFALGDEDAYAYCDEDPCVGCTFRCKRGFELYAYVEKIGLVAQSVHREAVTR
;
A
#
# COMPACT_ATOMS: atom_id res chain seq x y z
N MET A 1 -35.32 20.65 20.35
CA MET A 1 -34.35 20.50 19.24
C MET A 1 -33.32 19.47 19.69
N ALA A 2 -33.42 18.24 19.22
CA ALA A 2 -32.45 17.22 19.56
C ALA A 2 -31.12 17.54 18.87
N ASN A 3 -30.06 17.69 19.66
CA ASN A 3 -28.68 17.79 19.17
C ASN A 3 -28.40 16.55 18.33
N ALA A 4 -28.40 16.69 17.01
CA ALA A 4 -27.78 15.69 16.14
C ALA A 4 -26.28 15.77 16.43
N VAL A 5 -25.78 14.85 17.26
CA VAL A 5 -24.35 14.53 17.26
C VAL A 5 -24.02 14.24 15.80
N ALA A 6 -23.17 15.05 15.19
CA ALA A 6 -22.75 14.84 13.81
C ALA A 6 -22.27 13.39 13.70
N ALA A 7 -22.98 12.59 12.91
CA ALA A 7 -22.65 11.18 12.77
C ALA A 7 -21.24 11.09 12.18
N LEU A 8 -20.35 10.39 12.89
CA LEU A 8 -19.01 10.10 12.39
C LEU A 8 -19.12 9.42 11.02
N SER A 9 -18.21 9.75 10.12
CA SER A 9 -18.18 9.12 8.79
C SER A 9 -18.10 7.60 8.90
N PRO A 10 -18.78 6.84 8.02
CA PRO A 10 -18.72 5.39 8.00
C PRO A 10 -17.30 4.84 7.76
N THR A 11 -16.38 5.64 7.20
CA THR A 11 -14.99 5.24 6.97
C THR A 11 -14.05 5.65 8.11
N ARG A 12 -14.56 6.36 9.12
CA ARG A 12 -13.74 6.82 10.24
C ARG A 12 -13.27 5.67 11.10
N THR A 13 -11.97 5.64 11.39
CA THR A 13 -11.41 4.69 12.35
C THR A 13 -12.06 4.85 13.73
N ARG A 14 -12.28 3.72 14.41
CA ARG A 14 -12.66 3.69 15.84
C ARG A 14 -11.48 3.32 16.74
N ALA A 15 -10.32 3.01 16.16
CA ALA A 15 -9.14 2.61 16.92
C ALA A 15 -8.60 3.78 17.74
N THR A 16 -8.31 3.52 19.01
CA THR A 16 -7.71 4.51 19.94
C THR A 16 -6.19 4.53 19.87
N TRP A 17 -5.59 3.60 19.13
CA TRP A 17 -4.16 3.52 18.88
C TRP A 17 -3.89 3.13 17.44
N LYS A 18 -2.73 3.57 16.92
CA LYS A 18 -2.27 3.20 15.60
C LYS A 18 -1.79 1.74 15.60
N PRO A 19 -2.28 0.87 14.70
CA PRO A 19 -1.73 -0.47 14.51
C PRO A 19 -0.26 -0.44 14.06
N GLY A 20 0.53 -1.39 14.53
CA GLY A 20 1.79 -1.75 13.89
C GLY A 20 1.54 -2.71 12.74
N VAL A 21 2.33 -2.63 11.67
CA VAL A 21 2.32 -3.62 10.58
C VAL A 21 3.68 -4.26 10.51
N SER A 22 3.71 -5.55 10.21
CA SER A 22 4.93 -6.24 9.81
C SER A 22 5.61 -5.53 8.62
N ASP A 23 6.93 -5.53 8.61
CA ASP A 23 7.72 -5.07 7.45
C ASP A 23 7.71 -6.08 6.29
N GLU A 24 7.13 -7.28 6.46
CA GLU A 24 7.06 -8.31 5.42
C GLU A 24 6.32 -7.80 4.16
N PRO A 25 6.96 -7.76 2.99
CA PRO A 25 6.34 -7.26 1.76
C PRO A 25 5.19 -8.14 1.27
N LEU A 26 4.31 -7.58 0.45
CA LEU A 26 3.28 -8.37 -0.21
C LEU A 26 3.93 -9.40 -1.16
N PRO A 27 3.53 -10.69 -1.10
CA PRO A 27 4.14 -11.74 -1.88
C PRO A 27 3.56 -11.74 -3.30
N PHE A 28 4.15 -10.96 -4.19
CA PHE A 28 3.86 -10.99 -5.61
C PHE A 28 4.73 -12.01 -6.33
N TYR A 29 4.16 -12.73 -7.29
CA TYR A 29 4.82 -13.79 -8.04
C TYR A 29 4.62 -13.67 -9.54
N GLY A 30 5.64 -13.95 -10.33
CA GLY A 30 5.60 -13.98 -11.79
C GLY A 30 5.62 -15.41 -12.32
N CYS A 31 4.92 -15.63 -13.44
CA CYS A 31 5.05 -16.86 -14.23
C CYS A 31 5.94 -16.61 -15.45
N GLY A 32 7.09 -17.28 -15.54
CA GLY A 32 7.98 -17.18 -16.70
C GLY A 32 7.37 -17.69 -18.02
N GLY A 33 6.36 -18.57 -17.95
CA GLY A 33 5.72 -19.14 -19.13
C GLY A 33 4.64 -18.26 -19.77
N CYS A 34 3.87 -17.53 -18.96
CA CYS A 34 2.73 -16.74 -19.45
C CYS A 34 2.73 -15.26 -19.04
N SER A 35 3.78 -14.83 -18.31
CA SER A 35 3.93 -13.46 -17.79
C SER A 35 2.80 -12.98 -16.88
N ALA A 36 1.97 -13.90 -16.37
CA ALA A 36 0.95 -13.58 -15.38
C ALA A 36 1.60 -13.22 -14.04
N VAL A 37 0.96 -12.33 -13.29
CA VAL A 37 1.34 -11.97 -11.93
C VAL A 37 0.27 -12.44 -10.95
N PHE A 38 0.72 -13.05 -9.87
CA PHE A 38 -0.10 -13.57 -8.77
C PHE A 38 0.26 -12.82 -7.49
N VAL A 39 -0.66 -12.80 -6.53
CA VAL A 39 -0.42 -12.27 -5.18
C VAL A 39 -0.93 -13.27 -4.15
N GLY A 40 -0.11 -13.57 -3.15
CA GLY A 40 -0.54 -14.37 -2.00
C GLY A 40 -1.45 -13.55 -1.09
N VAL A 41 -2.55 -14.16 -0.64
CA VAL A 41 -3.53 -13.51 0.24
C VAL A 41 -3.50 -14.10 1.66
N ASP A 42 -3.25 -15.41 1.78
CA ASP A 42 -3.35 -16.16 3.02
C ASP A 42 -2.42 -17.38 3.01
N GLY A 43 -1.80 -17.69 4.14
CA GLY A 43 -0.87 -18.81 4.35
C GLY A 43 -1.41 -19.98 5.18
N GLY A 44 -2.69 -19.97 5.53
CA GLY A 44 -3.37 -21.00 6.33
C GLY A 44 -3.51 -20.66 7.81
N GLU A 45 -2.85 -19.62 8.28
CA GLU A 45 -2.94 -19.10 9.65
C GLU A 45 -3.62 -17.72 9.66
N GLY A 46 -4.44 -17.45 10.68
CA GLY A 46 -5.08 -16.16 10.85
C GLY A 46 -4.09 -15.03 11.22
N PRO A 47 -4.56 -13.77 11.32
CA PRO A 47 -3.70 -12.66 11.73
C PRO A 47 -3.09 -12.90 13.10
N LEU A 48 -1.78 -12.68 13.22
CA LEU A 48 -1.04 -12.85 14.48
C LEU A 48 -0.71 -11.49 15.07
N LEU A 49 -0.93 -11.34 16.38
CA LEU A 49 -0.49 -10.18 17.15
C LEU A 49 0.82 -10.53 17.85
N SER A 50 1.88 -9.77 17.53
CA SER A 50 3.17 -9.89 18.18
C SER A 50 3.59 -8.57 18.84
N GLY A 51 4.49 -8.67 19.81
CA GLY A 51 4.95 -7.54 20.62
C GLY A 51 4.09 -7.26 21.86
N GLY A 52 4.69 -6.60 22.86
CA GLY A 52 4.03 -6.20 24.11
C GLY A 52 3.65 -4.72 24.14
N GLY A 53 2.69 -4.34 24.99
CA GLY A 53 2.36 -2.94 25.29
C GLY A 53 1.29 -2.32 24.39
N ARG A 54 1.34 -0.99 24.18
CA ARG A 54 0.28 -0.19 23.53
C ARG A 54 0.35 -0.13 22.00
N ARG A 55 1.24 -0.91 21.36
CA ARG A 55 1.40 -0.97 19.89
C ARG A 55 1.74 -2.40 19.45
N PRO A 56 0.76 -3.32 19.44
CA PRO A 56 0.98 -4.63 18.85
C PRO A 56 1.28 -4.50 17.36
N VAL A 57 2.18 -5.36 16.87
CA VAL A 57 2.43 -5.54 15.45
C VAL A 57 1.45 -6.59 14.95
N ILE A 58 0.71 -6.24 13.91
CA ILE A 58 -0.16 -7.17 13.20
C ILE A 58 0.67 -7.79 12.07
N GLU A 59 0.85 -9.11 12.16
CA GLU A 59 1.30 -9.92 11.05
C GLU A 59 0.07 -10.43 10.30
N LEU A 60 -0.05 -10.04 9.04
CA LEU A 60 -1.20 -10.36 8.21
C LEU A 60 -1.03 -11.74 7.56
N PRO A 61 -2.13 -12.47 7.25
CA PRO A 61 -2.08 -13.86 6.77
C PRO A 61 -1.26 -14.11 5.50
N TYR A 62 -1.00 -13.08 4.68
CA TYR A 62 -0.13 -13.22 3.53
C TYR A 62 1.34 -13.44 3.90
N ALA A 63 1.78 -13.03 5.10
CA ALA A 63 3.18 -13.07 5.51
C ALA A 63 3.72 -14.50 5.61
N PRO A 64 3.02 -15.46 6.25
CA PRO A 64 3.43 -16.87 6.24
C PRO A 64 3.03 -17.63 4.96
N ALA A 65 2.54 -16.97 3.91
CA ALA A 65 2.06 -17.67 2.73
C ALA A 65 3.20 -18.44 2.02
N PRO A 66 3.05 -19.75 1.75
CA PRO A 66 4.04 -20.51 1.03
C PRO A 66 4.10 -20.07 -0.43
N ASP A 67 5.27 -20.26 -1.05
CA ASP A 67 5.44 -19.95 -2.47
C ASP A 67 4.53 -20.86 -3.34
N PRO A 68 3.68 -20.27 -4.20
CA PRO A 68 2.71 -21.03 -4.98
C PRO A 68 3.35 -21.76 -6.18
N VAL A 69 2.67 -22.82 -6.64
CA VAL A 69 3.03 -23.60 -7.84
C VAL A 69 1.96 -23.36 -8.91
N ALA A 70 2.37 -23.06 -10.15
CA ALA A 70 1.47 -22.93 -11.30
C ALA A 70 2.12 -23.45 -12.60
N CYS A 71 1.31 -23.92 -13.56
CA CYS A 71 1.78 -24.41 -14.87
C CYS A 71 2.83 -25.55 -14.80
N GLY A 72 2.88 -26.32 -13.71
CA GLY A 72 3.84 -27.42 -13.52
C GLY A 72 5.21 -26.99 -12.99
N GLY A 73 5.38 -25.73 -12.59
CA GLY A 73 6.60 -25.20 -11.97
C GLY A 73 6.30 -24.23 -10.82
N PHE A 74 7.33 -23.87 -10.05
CA PHE A 74 7.21 -22.84 -9.03
C PHE A 74 7.01 -21.48 -9.67
N LEU A 75 6.14 -20.66 -9.08
CA LEU A 75 6.06 -19.25 -9.43
C LEU A 75 7.23 -18.52 -8.77
N GLU A 76 7.86 -17.60 -9.50
CA GLU A 76 9.02 -16.85 -9.00
C GLU A 76 8.55 -15.63 -8.22
N ARG A 77 9.04 -15.45 -6.99
CA ARG A 77 8.75 -14.23 -6.22
C ARG A 77 9.34 -13.03 -6.96
N LEU A 78 8.50 -12.03 -7.23
CA LEU A 78 8.93 -10.81 -7.92
C LEU A 78 9.73 -9.94 -6.96
N PRO A 79 11.03 -9.69 -7.23
CA PRO A 79 11.77 -8.70 -6.47
C PRO A 79 11.19 -7.32 -6.76
N ALA A 80 10.99 -6.52 -5.70
CA ALA A 80 10.56 -5.14 -5.85
C ALA A 80 11.78 -4.22 -5.98
N ALA A 81 11.92 -3.54 -7.12
CA ALA A 81 12.88 -2.45 -7.26
C ALA A 81 12.46 -1.25 -6.40
N ASN A 82 13.41 -0.47 -5.88
CA ASN A 82 13.09 0.76 -5.17
C ASN A 82 12.64 1.83 -6.17
N ALA A 83 11.54 2.53 -5.88
CA ALA A 83 11.05 3.59 -6.76
C ALA A 83 12.07 4.70 -7.05
N ALA A 84 12.98 4.99 -6.10
CA ALA A 84 14.04 5.98 -6.31
C ALA A 84 15.03 5.54 -7.40
N ASP A 85 15.35 4.24 -7.46
CA ASP A 85 16.28 3.68 -8.45
C ASP A 85 15.66 3.63 -9.86
N CYS A 86 14.32 3.72 -9.96
CA CYS A 86 13.58 3.71 -11.22
C CYS A 86 13.21 5.12 -11.72
N ALA A 87 13.57 6.18 -11.00
CA ALA A 87 13.06 7.54 -11.20
C ALA A 87 13.40 8.15 -12.58
N ASP A 88 14.44 7.65 -13.25
CA ASP A 88 14.84 8.04 -14.61
C ASP A 88 13.88 7.51 -15.68
N SER A 89 13.21 6.38 -15.43
CA SER A 89 12.25 5.76 -16.35
C SER A 89 10.81 6.08 -15.96
N ILE A 90 10.49 5.98 -14.67
CA ILE A 90 9.18 6.32 -14.10
C ILE A 90 9.35 6.94 -12.71
N GLU A 91 8.80 8.13 -12.53
CA GLU A 91 8.76 8.78 -11.22
C GLU A 91 7.43 8.45 -10.53
N LEU A 92 7.49 7.94 -9.30
CA LEU A 92 6.34 7.67 -8.45
C LEU A 92 6.29 8.64 -7.26
N SER A 93 5.12 9.20 -7.01
CA SER A 93 4.87 10.06 -5.85
C SER A 93 3.47 9.86 -5.31
N TYR A 94 3.23 10.32 -4.08
CA TYR A 94 1.93 10.19 -3.46
C TYR A 94 1.64 11.35 -2.52
N ASP A 95 0.34 11.58 -2.30
CA ASP A 95 -0.17 12.40 -1.21
C ASP A 95 -1.08 11.56 -0.33
N VAL A 96 -1.03 11.78 0.99
CA VAL A 96 -2.13 11.39 1.88
C VAL A 96 -3.03 12.59 2.01
N VAL A 97 -4.31 12.43 1.69
CA VAL A 97 -5.32 13.51 1.67
C VAL A 97 -6.51 13.16 2.53
N GLY A 98 -7.27 14.18 2.89
CA GLY A 98 -8.37 14.12 3.84
C GLY A 98 -7.89 14.07 5.29
N GLY A 99 -8.76 13.63 6.19
CA GLY A 99 -8.57 13.76 7.62
C GLY A 99 -9.26 12.67 8.43
N PHE A 100 -9.83 13.01 9.58
CA PHE A 100 -10.38 12.04 10.54
C PHE A 100 -11.56 11.24 10.00
N ASP A 101 -12.41 11.87 9.20
CA ASP A 101 -13.67 11.28 8.74
C ASP A 101 -13.50 10.51 7.42
N ALA A 102 -12.62 10.97 6.54
CA ALA A 102 -12.24 10.26 5.33
C ALA A 102 -10.82 10.63 4.96
N ASN A 103 -9.99 9.64 4.65
CA ASN A 103 -8.70 9.90 4.05
C ASN A 103 -8.37 8.88 2.96
N ALA A 104 -7.41 9.25 2.12
CA ALA A 104 -7.03 8.48 0.96
C ALA A 104 -5.54 8.65 0.66
N LEU A 105 -4.97 7.68 -0.05
CA LEU A 105 -3.67 7.82 -0.71
C LEU A 105 -3.91 8.13 -2.19
N ARG A 106 -3.48 9.30 -2.66
CA ARG A 106 -3.41 9.62 -4.09
C ARG A 106 -2.03 9.25 -4.59
N VAL A 107 -1.96 8.43 -5.62
CA VAL A 107 -0.72 7.97 -6.23
C VAL A 107 -0.59 8.61 -7.59
N PHE A 108 0.52 9.30 -7.80
CA PHE A 108 0.88 9.94 -9.05
C PHE A 108 2.05 9.22 -9.69
N TRP A 109 2.11 9.29 -11.02
CA TRP A 109 3.24 8.78 -11.77
C TRP A 109 3.53 9.68 -12.96
N LYS A 110 4.80 9.72 -13.35
CA LYS A 110 5.27 10.36 -14.58
C LYS A 110 6.18 9.39 -15.31
N VAL A 111 5.70 8.89 -16.44
CA VAL A 111 6.49 8.08 -17.36
C VAL A 111 7.45 9.01 -18.09
N ARG A 112 8.75 8.77 -17.98
CA ARG A 112 9.80 9.56 -18.63
C ARG A 112 10.25 8.94 -19.95
N GLU A 113 10.12 7.63 -20.07
CA GLU A 113 10.44 6.86 -21.26
C GLU A 113 9.27 5.95 -21.66
N ALA A 114 8.95 5.89 -22.96
CA ALA A 114 7.84 5.07 -23.45
C ALA A 114 8.07 3.56 -23.23
N GLY A 115 7.00 2.83 -22.90
CA GLY A 115 7.08 1.41 -22.56
C GLY A 115 7.42 1.13 -21.10
N PHE A 116 7.38 2.15 -20.24
CA PHE A 116 7.48 2.07 -18.78
C PHE A 116 6.16 2.48 -18.12
N GLU A 117 5.04 2.22 -18.78
CA GLU A 117 3.72 2.52 -18.24
C GLU A 117 3.37 1.53 -17.10
N PRO A 118 2.78 2.02 -15.99
CA PRO A 118 2.27 1.13 -14.96
C PRO A 118 1.01 0.40 -15.44
N ARG A 119 0.91 -0.90 -15.18
CA ARG A 119 -0.30 -1.71 -15.45
C ARG A 119 -1.29 -1.67 -14.29
N TRP A 120 -0.78 -1.65 -13.07
CA TRP A 120 -1.57 -1.61 -11.85
C TRP A 120 -0.73 -1.09 -10.68
N PHE A 121 -1.42 -0.61 -9.67
CA PHE A 121 -0.86 -0.25 -8.38
C PHE A 121 -1.51 -1.09 -7.29
N ALA A 122 -0.75 -1.44 -6.26
CA ALA A 122 -1.25 -2.04 -5.05
C ALA A 122 -0.81 -1.25 -3.83
N LEU A 123 -1.65 -1.19 -2.81
CA LEU A 123 -1.35 -0.57 -1.53
C LEU A 123 -1.45 -1.63 -0.44
N LYS A 124 -0.34 -1.89 0.25
CA LYS A 124 -0.34 -2.56 1.54
C LYS A 124 -0.72 -1.56 2.63
N ALA A 125 -1.68 -1.93 3.47
CA ALA A 125 -2.21 -1.12 4.56
C ALA A 125 -2.19 -1.90 5.90
N PHE A 126 -2.83 -1.37 6.96
CA PHE A 126 -2.88 -2.04 8.27
C PHE A 126 -3.77 -3.28 8.24
N THR A 127 -4.87 -3.21 7.49
CA THR A 127 -5.89 -4.27 7.49
C THR A 127 -5.77 -5.24 6.32
N GLY A 128 -4.84 -5.00 5.39
CA GLY A 128 -4.70 -5.84 4.20
C GLY A 128 -4.07 -5.09 3.04
N MET A 129 -4.62 -5.33 1.84
CA MET A 129 -4.16 -4.70 0.62
C MET A 129 -5.32 -4.26 -0.28
N GLN A 130 -5.06 -3.28 -1.13
CA GLN A 130 -5.94 -2.88 -2.23
C GLN A 130 -5.15 -2.95 -3.54
N LEU A 131 -5.78 -3.35 -4.64
CA LEU A 131 -5.20 -3.33 -5.98
C LEU A 131 -6.10 -2.57 -6.94
N LYS A 132 -5.50 -1.73 -7.79
CA LYS A 132 -6.22 -0.95 -8.81
C LYS A 132 -5.46 -1.01 -10.14
N TYR A 133 -6.17 -1.35 -11.20
CA TYR A 133 -5.64 -1.34 -12.56
C TYR A 133 -5.54 0.07 -13.12
N VAL A 134 -4.50 0.31 -13.92
CA VAL A 134 -4.38 1.50 -14.77
C VAL A 134 -5.10 1.18 -16.07
N LEU A 135 -6.36 1.63 -16.18
CA LEU A 135 -7.16 1.40 -17.38
C LEU A 135 -6.60 2.20 -18.57
N PRO A 136 -6.85 1.78 -19.82
CA PRO A 136 -6.44 2.54 -21.01
C PRO A 136 -6.87 4.01 -20.93
N GLY A 137 -5.91 4.93 -21.14
CA GLY A 137 -6.14 6.37 -21.06
C GLY A 137 -6.25 6.95 -19.63
N LYS A 138 -6.16 6.12 -18.58
CA LYS A 138 -6.12 6.61 -17.20
C LYS A 138 -4.85 7.44 -17.00
N ARG A 139 -5.03 8.71 -16.64
CA ARG A 139 -3.96 9.60 -16.17
C ARG A 139 -3.88 9.56 -14.65
N ALA A 140 -2.71 9.89 -14.10
CA ALA A 140 -2.54 10.13 -12.67
C ALA A 140 -3.55 11.17 -12.15
N PRO A 141 -4.02 11.05 -10.89
CA PRO A 141 -3.67 10.02 -9.91
C PRO A 141 -4.59 8.78 -9.94
N ILE A 142 -4.14 7.68 -9.32
CA ILE A 142 -5.03 6.62 -8.78
C ILE A 142 -5.24 6.91 -7.30
N VAL A 143 -6.45 6.68 -6.80
CA VAL A 143 -6.81 6.98 -5.41
C VAL A 143 -7.14 5.68 -4.69
N PHE A 144 -6.52 5.43 -3.54
CA PHE A 144 -6.88 4.37 -2.61
C PHE A 144 -7.61 4.99 -1.41
N ALA A 145 -8.90 4.68 -1.26
CA ALA A 145 -9.68 5.15 -0.11
C ALA A 145 -9.29 4.32 1.11
N LEU A 146 -9.18 4.96 2.27
CA LEU A 146 -8.82 4.31 3.52
C LEU A 146 -10.04 4.36 4.44
N GLY A 147 -10.40 3.20 4.99
CA GLY A 147 -11.51 3.02 5.92
C GLY A 147 -11.03 2.32 7.19
N ASP A 148 -11.85 2.35 8.23
CA ASP A 148 -11.59 1.66 9.50
C ASP A 148 -10.18 1.93 10.03
N GLU A 149 -9.42 0.92 10.47
CA GLU A 149 -8.07 1.10 10.97
C GLU A 149 -7.13 1.75 9.95
N ASP A 150 -7.29 1.48 8.64
CA ASP A 150 -6.46 2.10 7.60
C ASP A 150 -6.66 3.61 7.53
N ALA A 151 -7.82 4.11 7.94
CA ALA A 151 -8.13 5.53 8.05
C ALA A 151 -7.49 6.21 9.26
N TYR A 152 -6.69 5.52 10.08
CA TYR A 152 -6.10 6.12 11.28
C TYR A 152 -5.28 7.39 10.97
N ALA A 153 -5.58 8.49 11.69
CA ALA A 153 -4.92 9.78 11.57
C ALA A 153 -4.87 10.50 12.94
N TYR A 154 -3.78 11.24 13.18
CA TYR A 154 -3.60 12.06 14.39
C TYR A 154 -4.00 13.53 14.20
N CYS A 155 -4.18 13.98 12.96
CA CYS A 155 -4.59 15.34 12.61
C CYS A 155 -5.50 15.32 11.37
N ASP A 156 -6.07 16.49 11.07
CA ASP A 156 -6.99 16.72 9.95
C ASP A 156 -6.34 17.52 8.81
N GLU A 157 -5.00 17.56 8.78
CA GLU A 157 -4.23 18.29 7.76
C GLU A 157 -4.43 17.67 6.37
N ASP A 158 -4.86 18.47 5.40
CA ASP A 158 -5.12 18.06 4.02
C ASP A 158 -4.47 19.04 3.02
N PRO A 159 -3.43 18.62 2.27
CA PRO A 159 -2.78 17.32 2.33
C PRO A 159 -1.94 17.12 3.60
N CYS A 160 -1.72 15.87 3.98
CA CYS A 160 -0.87 15.50 5.11
C CYS A 160 0.55 16.07 4.94
N VAL A 161 1.01 16.81 5.95
CA VAL A 161 2.34 17.46 5.96
C VAL A 161 3.50 16.53 6.33
N GLY A 162 3.26 15.21 6.49
CA GLY A 162 4.32 14.26 6.83
C GLY A 162 4.92 14.45 8.23
N CYS A 163 4.12 14.86 9.21
CA CYS A 163 4.57 15.12 10.58
C CYS A 163 5.20 13.89 11.27
N THR A 164 5.86 14.12 12.42
CA THR A 164 6.57 13.08 13.20
C THR A 164 5.73 11.83 13.54
N PHE A 165 4.40 11.96 13.64
CA PHE A 165 3.52 10.84 13.93
C PHE A 165 3.39 9.83 12.79
N ARG A 166 3.56 10.29 11.54
CA ARG A 166 3.55 9.48 10.31
C ARG A 166 2.41 8.45 10.32
N CYS A 167 1.17 8.95 10.26
CA CYS A 167 -0.04 8.17 10.45
C CYS A 167 -0.05 6.88 9.62
N LYS A 168 0.41 6.93 8.36
CA LYS A 168 0.47 5.77 7.44
C LYS A 168 1.80 5.00 7.40
N ARG A 169 2.75 5.27 8.33
CA ARG A 169 3.99 4.47 8.45
C ARG A 169 3.65 2.98 8.58
N GLY A 170 4.28 2.15 7.75
CA GLY A 170 4.01 0.71 7.62
C GLY A 170 3.25 0.36 6.33
N PHE A 171 2.60 1.35 5.70
CA PHE A 171 2.03 1.18 4.37
C PHE A 171 3.15 1.13 3.32
N GLU A 172 2.91 0.37 2.26
CA GLU A 172 3.80 0.27 1.11
C GLU A 172 3.01 0.31 -0.19
N LEU A 173 3.42 1.20 -1.08
CA LEU A 173 2.90 1.29 -2.44
C LEU A 173 3.72 0.39 -3.34
N TYR A 174 3.04 -0.41 -4.16
CA TYR A 174 3.63 -1.18 -5.23
C TYR A 174 3.06 -0.73 -6.57
N ALA A 175 3.90 -0.73 -7.59
CA ALA A 175 3.51 -0.55 -8.98
C ALA A 175 4.10 -1.70 -9.79
N TYR A 176 3.32 -2.27 -10.70
CA TYR A 176 3.88 -3.16 -11.72
C TYR A 176 4.01 -2.40 -13.02
N VAL A 177 5.25 -2.20 -13.43
CA VAL A 177 5.64 -1.31 -14.52
C VAL A 177 6.21 -2.14 -15.66
N GLU A 178 5.77 -1.86 -16.89
CA GLU A 178 6.32 -2.48 -18.09
C GLU A 178 7.87 -2.32 -18.13
N LYS A 179 8.56 -3.35 -18.61
CA LYS A 179 10.05 -3.46 -18.68
C LYS A 179 10.83 -3.43 -17.36
N ILE A 180 10.22 -3.07 -16.22
CA ILE A 180 10.86 -3.10 -14.89
C ILE A 180 10.36 -4.29 -14.07
N GLY A 181 9.04 -4.55 -14.11
CA GLY A 181 8.39 -5.45 -13.18
C GLY A 181 7.90 -4.71 -11.94
N LEU A 182 8.09 -5.30 -10.76
CA LEU A 182 7.55 -4.77 -9.51
C LEU A 182 8.44 -3.62 -8.98
N VAL A 183 7.83 -2.50 -8.63
CA VAL A 183 8.46 -1.33 -8.02
C VAL A 183 7.77 -1.05 -6.68
N ALA A 184 8.52 -0.80 -5.62
CA ALA A 184 8.00 -0.48 -4.29
C ALA A 184 8.41 0.92 -3.82
N GLN A 185 7.50 1.58 -3.10
CA GLN A 185 7.70 2.86 -2.44
C GLN A 185 7.01 2.84 -1.08
N SER A 186 7.79 2.95 -0.01
CA SER A 186 7.22 3.03 1.34
C SER A 186 6.49 4.37 1.56
N VAL A 187 5.36 4.33 2.26
CA VAL A 187 4.57 5.53 2.60
C VAL A 187 5.04 6.09 3.94
N HIS A 188 5.38 7.39 3.95
CA HIS A 188 6.01 8.11 5.06
C HIS A 188 7.34 7.49 5.56
N ARG A 189 8.08 6.78 4.71
CA ARG A 189 9.49 6.47 4.97
C ARG A 189 10.33 7.58 4.31
N GLU A 190 11.09 8.30 5.13
CA GLU A 190 11.87 9.47 4.69
C GLU A 190 12.93 9.10 3.66
N ALA A 191 13.11 9.98 2.66
CA ALA A 191 14.45 10.42 2.34
C ALA A 191 14.94 11.21 3.56
N VAL A 192 15.87 10.64 4.33
CA VAL A 192 16.53 11.35 5.43
C VAL A 192 17.45 12.39 4.80
N THR A 193 16.93 13.58 4.49
CA THR A 193 17.79 14.74 4.30
C THR A 193 18.22 15.23 5.68
N ARG A 194 19.48 14.91 6.02
CA ARG A 194 20.24 15.68 7.01
C ARG A 194 20.50 17.09 6.48
#